data_AF-A0A151QZQ4-F1
#
_entry.id   AF-A0A151QZQ4-F1
#
_cell.length_a   1.000
_cell.length_b   1.000
_cell.length_c   1.000
_cell.angle_alpha   90.00
_cell.angle_beta   90.00
_cell.angle_gamma   90.00
#
_symmetry.space_group_name_H-M   'P 1'
#
loop_
_entity.id
_entity.type
_entity.pdbx_description
1 polymer ?
#
loop_
_entity_poly.entity_id
_entity_poly.type
_entity_poly.pdbx_seq_one_letter_code
_entity_poly.pdbx_strand_id
1 'polypeptide(L)' 'MKEGESIDKMFGRFQTILNGLKSLGIEFSKAQNNLKILDSPYKIWDPKAITILETCDLKVLTLDEILGDL' A
#
# COMPACT_ATOMS: atom_id res chain seq x y z
N MET A 1 -5.20 8.02 -2.55
CA MET A 1 -4.43 9.27 -2.62
C MET A 1 -5.28 10.37 -3.24
N LYS A 2 -5.87 11.24 -2.43
CA LYS A 2 -6.55 12.43 -2.95
C LYS A 2 -5.54 13.26 -3.76
N GLU A 3 -6.02 14.00 -4.75
CA GLU A 3 -5.16 14.90 -5.53
C GLU A 3 -4.45 15.88 -4.59
N GLY A 4 -3.12 15.96 -4.67
CA GLY A 4 -2.28 16.75 -3.75
C GLY A 4 -2.06 16.15 -2.34
N GLU A 5 -2.56 14.93 -2.05
CA GLU A 5 -2.24 14.20 -0.81
C GLU A 5 -0.84 13.58 -0.91
N SER A 6 0.01 13.78 0.10
CA SER A 6 1.32 13.11 0.13
C SER A 6 1.18 11.61 0.39
N ILE A 7 2.21 10.84 -0.03
CA ILE A 7 2.28 9.39 0.20
C ILE A 7 2.17 9.09 1.70
N ASP A 8 2.88 9.82 2.56
CA ASP A 8 2.82 9.63 4.02
C ASP A 8 1.39 9.80 4.58
N LYS A 9 0.64 10.79 4.09
CA LYS A 9 -0.74 11.04 4.54
C LYS A 9 -1.68 9.93 4.08
N MET A 10 -1.53 9.48 2.84
CA MET A 10 -2.29 8.34 2.32
C MET A 10 -1.96 7.07 3.12
N PHE A 11 -0.69 6.84 3.43
CA PHE A 11 -0.22 5.68 4.19
C PHE A 11 -0.72 5.69 5.63
N GLY A 12 -0.68 6.83 6.33
CA GLY A 12 -1.22 6.95 7.68
C GLY A 12 -2.72 6.63 7.75
N ARG A 13 -3.50 7.01 6.73
CA ARG A 13 -4.91 6.59 6.59
C ARG A 13 -5.03 5.09 6.36
N PHE A 14 -4.19 4.52 5.53
CA PHE A 14 -4.18 3.08 5.26
C PHE A 14 -3.88 2.27 6.54
N GLN A 15 -2.87 2.66 7.31
CA GLN A 15 -2.57 2.05 8.61
C GLN A 15 -3.74 2.18 9.59
N THR A 16 -4.40 3.34 9.64
CA THR A 16 -5.58 3.54 10.48
C THR A 16 -6.70 2.56 10.13
N ILE A 17 -6.94 2.34 8.83
CA ILE A 17 -7.94 1.38 8.34
C ILE A 17 -7.53 -0.06 8.71
N LEU A 18 -6.27 -0.45 8.48
CA LEU A 18 -5.78 -1.78 8.83
C LEU A 18 -5.92 -2.07 10.33
N ASN A 19 -5.59 -1.10 11.17
CA ASN A 19 -5.73 -1.23 12.62
C ASN A 19 -7.20 -1.37 13.03
N GLY A 20 -8.10 -0.61 12.42
CA GLY A 20 -9.54 -0.76 12.63
C GLY A 20 -10.05 -2.13 12.20
N LEU A 21 -9.63 -2.64 11.04
CA LEU A 21 -10.01 -3.96 10.57
C LEU A 21 -9.47 -5.08 11.47
N LYS A 22 -8.22 -4.94 11.93
CA LYS A 22 -7.63 -5.86 12.90
C LYS A 22 -8.42 -5.90 14.21
N SER A 23 -8.90 -4.75 14.71
CA SER A 23 -9.76 -4.70 15.90
C SER A 23 -11.11 -5.40 15.73
N LEU A 24 -11.57 -5.55 14.48
CA LEU A 24 -12.78 -6.29 14.12
C LEU A 24 -12.50 -7.79 13.84
N GLY A 25 -11.28 -8.26 14.07
CA GLY A 25 -10.86 -9.64 13.79
C GLY A 25 -10.57 -9.93 12.31
N ILE A 26 -10.51 -8.89 11.47
CA ILE A 26 -10.18 -9.01 10.05
C ILE A 26 -8.69 -8.74 9.90
N GLU A 27 -7.92 -9.79 9.63
CA GLU A 27 -6.49 -9.69 9.34
C GLU A 27 -6.21 -9.99 7.88
N PHE A 28 -5.36 -9.16 7.28
CA PHE A 28 -4.83 -9.39 5.94
C PHE A 28 -3.39 -9.86 6.05
N SER A 29 -3.02 -10.82 5.19
CA SER A 29 -1.63 -11.18 4.98
C SER A 29 -0.84 -9.98 4.45
N LYS A 30 0.49 -10.01 4.64
CA LYS A 30 1.40 -8.98 4.14
C LYS A 30 1.21 -8.72 2.64
N ALA A 31 1.14 -9.77 1.84
CA ALA A 31 0.91 -9.67 0.40
C ALA A 31 -0.43 -9.01 0.07
N GLN A 32 -1.51 -9.31 0.81
CA GLN A 32 -2.80 -8.65 0.64
C GLN A 32 -2.74 -7.16 1.00
N ASN A 33 -2.01 -6.79 2.04
CA ASN A 33 -1.80 -5.37 2.40
C ASN A 33 -1.01 -4.64 1.31
N ASN A 34 0.11 -5.22 0.86
CA ASN A 34 0.95 -4.66 -0.20
C ASN A 34 0.17 -4.49 -1.50
N LEU A 35 -0.61 -5.51 -1.88
CA LEU A 35 -1.48 -5.41 -3.06
C LEU A 35 -2.54 -4.32 -2.91
N LYS A 36 -3.20 -4.19 -1.75
CA LYS A 36 -4.21 -3.13 -1.53
C LYS A 36 -3.64 -1.72 -1.56
N ILE A 37 -2.38 -1.57 -1.16
CA ILE A 37 -1.62 -0.33 -1.28
C ILE A 37 -1.38 -0.06 -2.77
N LEU A 38 -0.79 -1.02 -3.49
CA LEU A 38 -0.43 -0.91 -4.91
C LEU A 38 -1.63 -0.76 -5.86
N ASP A 39 -2.78 -1.34 -5.51
CA ASP A 39 -4.04 -1.31 -6.28
C ASP A 39 -4.94 -0.11 -5.91
N SER A 40 -4.41 0.89 -5.19
CA SER A 40 -5.19 2.07 -4.83
C SER A 40 -5.59 2.84 -6.10
N PRO A 41 -6.89 3.15 -6.32
CA PRO A 41 -7.44 3.59 -7.61
C PRO A 41 -7.12 5.04 -8.00
N TYR A 42 -5.95 5.56 -7.65
CA TYR A 42 -5.56 6.93 -7.95
C TYR A 42 -4.49 6.95 -9.03
N LYS A 43 -4.70 7.78 -10.07
CA LYS A 43 -3.85 7.94 -11.26
C LYS A 43 -2.36 8.26 -11.01
N ILE A 44 -1.99 8.51 -9.75
CA ILE A 44 -0.64 8.88 -9.30
C ILE A 44 0.18 7.64 -8.92
N TRP A 45 -0.43 6.44 -8.91
CA TRP A 45 0.29 5.18 -8.80
C TRP A 45 1.00 4.91 -10.13
N ASP A 46 2.15 5.59 -10.20
CA ASP A 46 3.16 5.71 -11.25
C ASP A 46 3.50 4.35 -11.91
N PRO A 47 4.04 4.33 -13.15
CA PRO A 47 4.82 3.19 -13.69
C PRO A 47 5.63 2.40 -12.65
N LYS A 48 6.14 3.05 -11.60
CA LYS A 48 6.82 2.37 -10.48
C LYS A 48 5.94 1.36 -9.71
N ALA A 49 4.70 1.70 -9.41
CA ALA A 49 3.77 0.77 -8.74
C ALA A 49 3.52 -0.48 -9.59
N ILE A 50 3.36 -0.29 -10.90
CA ILE A 50 3.23 -1.38 -11.88
C ILE A 50 4.51 -2.22 -11.91
N THR A 51 5.67 -1.56 -11.95
CA THR A 51 6.98 -2.25 -11.93
C THR A 51 7.15 -3.10 -10.67
N ILE A 52 6.79 -2.59 -9.50
CA ILE A 52 6.83 -3.35 -8.24
C ILE A 52 5.89 -4.57 -8.31
N LEU A 53 4.68 -4.39 -8.82
CA LEU A 53 3.72 -5.49 -8.97
C LEU A 53 4.21 -6.59 -9.92
N GLU A 54 4.91 -6.22 -11.00
CA GLU A 54 5.38 -7.16 -12.01
C GLU A 54 6.70 -7.86 -11.64
N THR A 55 7.54 -7.22 -10.83
CA THR A 55 8.93 -7.68 -10.63
C THR A 55 9.24 -8.12 -9.20
N CYS A 56 8.45 -7.70 -8.20
CA CYS A 56 8.74 -7.97 -6.79
C CYS A 56 7.82 -9.04 -6.18
N ASP A 57 8.35 -9.86 -5.28
CA ASP A 57 7.53 -10.75 -4.45
C ASP A 57 6.92 -9.97 -3.27
N LEU A 58 5.61 -9.71 -3.39
CA LEU A 58 4.82 -8.97 -2.41
C LEU A 58 4.74 -9.66 -1.03
N LYS A 59 5.11 -10.94 -0.90
CA LYS A 59 5.15 -11.64 0.40
C LYS A 59 6.35 -11.24 1.23
N VAL A 60 7.48 -10.90 0.59
CA VAL A 60 8.72 -10.52 1.26
C VAL A 60 8.90 -9.02 1.35
N LEU A 61 8.42 -8.28 0.34
CA LEU A 61 8.54 -6.83 0.26
C LEU A 61 7.98 -6.12 1.50
N THR A 62 8.79 -5.28 2.14
CA THR A 62 8.38 -4.47 3.29
C THR A 62 7.64 -3.22 2.86
N LEU A 63 6.87 -2.64 3.77
CA LEU A 63 6.16 -1.39 3.50
C LEU A 63 7.12 -0.22 3.29
N ASP A 64 8.22 -0.17 4.04
CA ASP A 64 9.22 0.89 3.90
C ASP A 64 9.92 0.84 2.52
N GLU A 65 10.19 -0.36 2.00
CA GLU A 65 10.71 -0.52 0.63
C GLU A 65 9.70 -0.03 -0.42
N ILE A 66 8.41 -0.39 -0.28
CA ILE A 66 7.36 0.11 -1.18
C ILE A 66 7.28 1.64 -1.14
N LEU A 67 7.35 2.24 0.05
CA LEU A 67 7.28 3.68 0.24
C LEU A 67 8.53 4.42 -0.26
N GLY A 68 9.71 3.79 -0.18
CA GLY A 68 10.96 4.35 -0.69
C GLY A 68 11.02 4.34 -2.21
N ASP A 69 10.39 3.35 -2.84
CA ASP A 69 10.40 3.21 -4.30
C ASP A 69 9.30 4.05 -4.98
N LEU A 70 8.13 4.25 -4.35
CA LEU A 70 7.03 5.09 -4.85
C LEU A 70 7.40 6.58 -4.90
#